data_AF-A0AAN9AXV4-F1
#
_entry.id   AF-A0AAN9AXV4-F1
#
_cell.length_a   1.000
_cell.length_b   1.000
_cell.length_c   1.000
_cell.angle_alpha   90.00
_cell.angle_beta   90.00
_cell.angle_gamma   90.00
#
_symmetry.space_group_name_H-M   'P 1'
#
loop_
_entity.id
_entity.type
_entity.pdbx_description
1 polymer ?
#
loop_
_entity_poly.entity_id
_entity_poly.type
_entity_poly.pdbx_seq_one_letter_code
_entity_poly.pdbx_strand_id
1 'polypeptide(L)'
;MRGVLMLVVVALAIPAVHARLPLCQFTVTTSCGFWGWRRCSRTSTRVCFSRRAYGGWSAWTERSRTACSKTCGPGNQIVTKARTCTNPAPSGGGQSCYGSSSISQTVSCNTRPCPVNGGWSYWTEQSRTGCTKSCGTGSQTVTNVRTCTNPAPAHGGTSCSGQSSMQETPSCNSQPCPVDGGWTDWEDWESTSKCTVMCGSGEKNQTRDRSCTNPEPRYGGSACVGEESENRTIECNTDDCGVTDLCPEGEDTYIADSNPRYFYQCQQGQEGVVSTKAFLKKCPEEKVWSQTNTTCVQKPSGDTTPPSPPNPNLPQPAQRAPAALTPMTAHTTYNVSME
;
A
#
# COMPACT_ATOMS: atom_id res chain seq x y z
N MET A 1 59.66 12.22 48.78
CA MET A 1 60.14 13.62 48.73
C MET A 1 59.58 14.33 49.95
N ARG A 2 60.45 14.83 50.83
CA ARG A 2 60.09 15.63 52.01
C ARG A 2 59.67 17.02 51.53
N GLY A 3 58.51 17.53 51.95
CA GLY A 3 57.98 18.81 51.49
C GLY A 3 57.08 19.49 52.51
N VAL A 4 57.72 20.12 53.49
CA VAL A 4 57.34 21.28 54.32
C VAL A 4 55.84 21.60 54.45
N LEU A 5 55.29 21.34 55.65
CA LEU A 5 54.00 21.85 56.13
C LEU A 5 54.17 23.33 56.53
N MET A 6 53.75 24.25 55.65
CA MET A 6 53.66 25.70 55.95
C MET A 6 52.43 25.96 56.83
N LEU A 7 52.65 26.14 58.14
CA LEU A 7 51.66 26.68 59.07
C LEU A 7 51.46 28.17 58.79
N VAL A 8 50.43 28.51 58.03
CA VAL A 8 49.97 29.90 57.86
C VAL A 8 49.22 30.30 59.12
N VAL A 9 49.89 31.04 59.99
CA VAL A 9 49.27 31.70 61.15
C VAL A 9 48.40 32.85 60.62
N VAL A 10 47.09 32.62 60.51
CA VAL A 10 46.12 33.67 60.26
C VAL A 10 46.05 34.54 61.53
N ALA A 11 46.76 35.66 61.51
CA ALA A 11 46.66 36.69 62.53
C ALA A 11 45.23 37.25 62.52
N LEU A 12 44.40 36.81 63.47
CA LEU A 12 43.14 37.45 63.77
C LEU A 12 43.46 38.85 64.33
N ALA A 13 43.39 39.85 63.47
CA ALA A 13 43.35 41.24 63.88
C ALA A 13 42.04 41.47 64.65
N ILE A 14 42.08 41.26 65.96
CA ILE A 14 41.06 41.76 66.87
C ILE A 14 41.19 43.28 66.81
N PRO A 15 40.22 44.05 66.30
CA PRO A 15 40.31 45.50 66.39
C PRO A 15 40.29 45.84 67.87
N ALA A 16 41.41 46.38 68.35
CA ALA A 16 41.51 46.96 69.68
C ALA A 16 40.53 48.11 69.77
N VAL A 17 39.30 47.80 70.20
CA VAL A 17 38.32 48.80 70.63
C VAL A 17 38.93 49.42 71.88
N HIS A 18 39.66 50.51 71.67
CA HIS A 18 40.05 51.40 72.76
C HIS A 18 38.76 51.98 73.32
N ALA A 19 38.18 51.31 74.31
CA ALA A 19 37.13 51.85 75.15
C ALA A 19 37.74 53.00 75.98
N ARG A 20 37.88 54.18 75.35
CA ARG A 20 38.26 55.40 76.06
C ARG A 20 37.13 55.74 77.03
N LEU A 21 37.44 55.65 78.31
CA LEU A 21 36.54 55.85 79.46
C LEU A 21 35.60 57.06 79.25
N PRO A 22 34.32 56.97 79.65
CA PRO A 22 33.35 58.06 79.48
C PRO A 22 33.78 59.30 80.27
N LEU A 23 33.56 60.49 79.68
CA LEU A 23 33.76 61.75 80.38
C LEU A 23 32.60 61.93 81.36
N CYS A 24 32.86 61.63 82.63
CA CYS A 24 31.88 61.80 83.70
C CYS A 24 32.07 63.15 84.37
N GLN A 25 31.01 63.94 84.38
CA GLN A 25 30.95 65.18 85.15
C GLN A 25 30.53 64.80 86.57
N PHE A 26 31.27 65.28 87.56
CA PHE A 26 30.97 65.09 88.97
C PHE A 26 30.36 66.37 89.51
N THR A 27 29.07 66.34 89.85
CA THR A 27 28.45 67.41 90.61
C THR A 27 28.27 66.94 92.05
N VAL A 28 28.80 67.73 92.98
CA VAL A 28 28.68 67.48 94.42
C VAL A 28 27.78 68.57 94.97
N THR A 29 26.53 68.23 95.23
CA THR A 29 25.62 69.12 95.94
C THR A 29 25.72 68.85 97.43
N THR A 30 25.95 69.92 98.19
CA THR A 30 26.04 69.84 99.65
C THR A 30 24.85 70.60 100.20
N SER A 31 23.87 69.87 100.76
CA SER A 31 22.76 70.48 101.46
C SER A 31 23.01 70.40 102.97
N CYS A 32 22.83 71.53 103.64
CA CYS A 32 22.93 71.63 105.09
C CYS A 32 21.60 72.21 105.58
N GLY A 33 20.93 71.51 106.50
CA GLY A 33 19.68 71.98 107.09
C GLY A 33 19.88 73.31 107.83
N PHE A 34 18.92 74.21 107.70
CA PHE A 34 18.89 75.46 108.46
C PHE A 34 18.66 75.10 109.94
N TRP A 35 19.55 75.60 110.81
CA TRP A 35 19.60 75.43 112.28
C TRP A 35 20.44 74.24 112.80
N GLY A 36 21.68 74.54 113.23
CA GLY A 36 22.28 73.90 114.40
C GLY A 36 23.12 72.62 114.22
N TRP A 37 24.32 72.77 113.65
CA TRP A 37 25.56 71.98 113.90
C TRP A 37 25.53 70.43 113.87
N ARG A 38 26.27 69.89 112.89
CA ARG A 38 26.82 68.51 112.73
C ARG A 38 25.94 67.47 112.02
N ARG A 39 25.76 67.65 110.71
CA ARG A 39 25.95 66.63 109.62
C ARG A 39 25.39 67.21 108.31
N CYS A 40 26.26 67.70 107.43
CA CYS A 40 25.86 67.97 106.04
C CYS A 40 25.95 66.67 105.25
N SER A 41 24.90 66.31 104.51
CA SER A 41 24.94 65.18 103.58
C SER A 41 25.55 65.66 102.26
N ARG A 42 26.67 65.04 101.86
CA ARG A 42 27.22 65.19 100.51
C ARG A 42 26.64 64.10 99.64
N THR A 43 25.79 64.49 98.68
CA THR A 43 25.32 63.57 97.66
C THR A 43 26.16 63.82 96.41
N SER A 44 26.92 62.80 95.98
CA SER A 44 27.67 62.86 94.73
C SER A 44 26.87 62.13 93.65
N THR A 45 26.41 62.89 92.66
CA THR A 45 25.73 62.33 91.50
C THR A 45 26.73 62.27 90.34
N ARG A 46 26.98 61.07 89.84
CA ARG A 46 27.87 60.83 88.70
C ARG A 46 27.04 60.78 87.42
N VAL A 47 27.14 61.80 86.59
CA VAL A 47 26.53 61.81 85.26
C VAL A 47 27.62 61.58 84.22
N CYS A 48 27.63 60.37 83.65
CA CYS A 48 28.56 59.99 82.59
C CYS A 48 27.92 60.24 81.23
N PHE A 49 28.51 61.14 80.43
CA PHE A 49 28.10 61.30 79.04
C PHE A 49 28.84 60.25 78.20
N SER A 50 28.10 59.38 77.53
CA SER A 50 28.67 58.48 76.52
C SER A 50 29.28 59.33 75.40
N ARG A 51 30.52 59.05 74.99
CA ARG A 51 31.14 59.72 73.83
C ARG A 51 30.25 59.52 72.60
N ARG A 52 30.08 60.59 71.82
CA ARG A 52 29.33 60.54 70.56
C ARG A 52 30.04 59.58 69.61
N ALA A 53 29.36 58.49 69.24
CA ALA A 53 29.82 57.52 68.26
C ALA A 53 28.77 57.38 67.16
N TYR A 54 29.19 57.55 65.91
CA TYR A 54 28.33 57.39 64.73
C TYR A 54 28.14 55.90 64.43
N GLY A 55 26.93 55.54 64.01
CA GLY A 55 26.59 54.16 63.68
C GLY A 55 27.31 53.66 62.42
N GLY A 56 27.84 52.44 62.48
CA GLY A 56 28.45 51.75 61.35
C GLY A 56 27.68 50.47 60.97
N TRP A 57 27.57 50.23 59.66
CA TRP A 57 26.93 49.03 59.13
C TRP A 57 27.76 47.77 59.38
N SER A 58 27.09 46.69 59.78
CA SER A 58 27.65 45.34 59.72
C SER A 58 27.90 44.91 58.27
N ALA A 59 28.67 43.83 58.08
CA ALA A 59 28.73 43.15 56.79
C ALA A 59 27.32 42.68 56.36
N TRP A 60 27.11 42.60 55.05
CA TRP A 60 25.88 42.03 54.49
C TRP A 60 25.81 40.54 54.79
N THR A 61 24.66 40.09 55.27
CA THR A 61 24.36 38.68 55.56
C THR A 61 23.17 38.23 54.73
N GLU A 62 23.20 36.99 54.24
CA GLU A 62 22.06 36.42 53.51
C GLU A 62 20.91 36.20 54.49
N ARG A 63 19.77 36.85 54.24
CA ARG A 63 18.59 36.82 55.09
C ARG A 63 17.57 35.81 54.61
N SER A 64 17.34 35.75 53.30
CA SER A 64 16.39 34.81 52.70
C SER A 64 16.69 34.58 51.23
N ARG A 65 16.21 33.44 50.73
CA ARG A 65 16.31 33.02 49.33
C ARG A 65 14.96 32.47 48.89
N THR A 66 14.45 32.94 47.75
CA THR A 66 13.23 32.37 47.16
C THR A 66 13.53 31.04 46.49
N ALA A 67 12.49 30.23 46.27
CA ALA A 67 12.61 29.11 45.34
C ALA A 67 13.07 29.60 43.96
N CYS A 68 13.78 28.74 43.23
CA CYS A 68 14.16 29.02 41.85
C CYS A 68 12.90 29.12 40.98
N SER A 69 12.87 30.09 40.06
CA SER A 69 11.72 30.31 39.18
C SER A 69 11.40 29.14 38.24
N LYS A 70 12.37 28.25 38.00
CA LYS A 70 12.22 27.03 37.20
C LYS A 70 12.80 25.86 37.96
N THR A 71 12.24 24.67 37.81
CA THR A 71 12.75 23.43 38.43
C THR A 71 13.93 22.83 37.66
N CYS A 72 14.04 23.14 36.36
CA CYS A 72 15.15 22.77 35.48
C CYS A 72 15.42 23.90 34.48
N GLY A 73 16.61 23.91 33.88
CA GLY A 73 17.04 24.96 32.96
C GLY A 73 17.24 26.31 33.65
N PRO A 74 17.85 27.28 32.93
CA PRO A 74 18.24 28.56 33.52
C PRO A 74 17.01 29.30 34.07
N GLY A 75 16.97 29.38 35.41
CA GLY A 75 16.00 30.10 36.20
C GLY A 75 16.67 31.18 37.04
N ASN A 76 15.85 31.95 37.75
CA ASN A 76 16.30 33.04 38.61
C ASN A 76 15.69 32.88 40.01
N GLN A 77 16.45 33.27 41.02
CA GLN A 77 16.01 33.32 42.41
C GLN A 77 16.40 34.67 43.01
N ILE A 78 15.60 35.15 43.96
CA ILE A 78 15.86 36.41 44.66
C ILE A 78 16.57 36.09 45.96
N VAL A 79 17.74 36.67 46.16
CA VAL A 79 18.51 36.60 47.40
C VAL A 79 18.40 37.94 48.10
N THR A 80 17.82 37.94 49.30
CA THR A 80 17.72 39.13 50.15
C THR A 80 18.90 39.15 51.11
N LYS A 81 19.66 40.24 51.13
CA LYS A 81 20.73 40.47 52.11
C LYS A 81 20.31 41.55 53.09
N ALA A 82 20.69 41.38 54.35
CA ALA A 82 20.45 42.35 55.40
C ALA A 82 21.74 42.72 56.15
N ARG A 83 21.76 43.91 56.72
CA ARG A 83 22.83 44.41 57.58
C ARG A 83 22.23 45.21 58.74
N THR A 84 22.94 45.27 59.85
CA THR A 84 22.49 45.96 61.07
C THR A 84 23.47 47.06 61.44
N CYS A 85 22.97 48.12 62.08
CA CYS A 85 23.77 49.28 62.47
C CYS A 85 24.43 49.03 63.84
N THR A 86 25.34 48.06 63.90
CA THR A 86 25.93 47.58 65.16
C THR A 86 27.46 47.57 65.14
N ASN A 87 28.09 47.95 64.04
CA ASN A 87 29.55 47.87 63.88
C ASN A 87 30.17 49.24 63.53
N PRO A 88 30.29 50.18 64.49
CA PRO A 88 29.78 50.14 65.86
C PRO A 88 28.32 50.64 65.98
N ALA A 89 27.64 50.36 67.09
CA ALA A 89 26.31 50.90 67.37
C ALA A 89 26.37 52.40 67.73
N PRO A 90 25.38 53.23 67.32
CA PRO A 90 25.37 54.66 67.65
C PRO A 90 25.14 54.88 69.15
N SER A 91 25.92 55.78 69.76
CA SER A 91 25.81 56.15 71.18
C SER A 91 26.07 57.65 71.41
N GLY A 92 25.62 58.20 72.53
CA GLY A 92 25.91 59.59 72.90
C GLY A 92 25.39 60.64 71.92
N GLY A 93 24.24 60.38 71.29
CA GLY A 93 23.64 61.27 70.29
C GLY A 93 24.36 61.25 68.93
N GLY A 94 25.08 60.18 68.60
CA GLY A 94 25.62 59.97 67.25
C GLY A 94 24.53 59.61 66.24
N GLN A 95 24.76 59.92 64.96
CA GLN A 95 23.77 59.63 63.92
C GLN A 95 23.66 58.14 63.64
N SER A 96 22.44 57.69 63.34
CA SER A 96 22.18 56.32 62.89
C SER A 96 22.72 56.10 61.47
N CYS A 97 22.87 54.84 61.08
CA CYS A 97 23.36 54.47 59.77
C CYS A 97 22.43 54.96 58.65
N TYR A 98 23.00 55.56 57.59
CA TYR A 98 22.25 56.02 56.42
C TYR A 98 22.18 54.95 55.32
N GLY A 99 21.05 54.89 54.61
CA GLY A 99 20.78 53.96 53.51
C GLY A 99 20.00 52.70 53.92
N SER A 100 19.72 51.83 52.96
CA SER A 100 18.89 50.63 53.19
C SER A 100 19.60 49.58 54.05
N SER A 101 18.87 49.00 55.00
CA SER A 101 19.28 47.85 55.81
C SER A 101 19.01 46.50 55.13
N SER A 102 18.30 46.51 53.99
CA SER A 102 17.92 45.33 53.21
C SER A 102 18.08 45.62 51.73
N ILE A 103 18.64 44.67 50.98
CA ILE A 103 18.72 44.69 49.52
C ILE A 103 18.30 43.32 48.96
N SER A 104 17.74 43.32 47.75
CA SER A 104 17.39 42.11 47.02
C SER A 104 18.12 42.08 45.69
N GLN A 105 18.70 40.92 45.35
CA GLN A 105 19.43 40.70 44.11
C GLN A 105 18.91 39.45 43.42
N THR A 106 18.79 39.51 42.09
CA THR A 106 18.42 38.35 41.27
C THR A 106 19.68 37.58 40.91
N VAL A 107 19.70 36.28 41.22
CA VAL A 107 20.82 35.36 40.95
C VAL A 107 20.31 34.19 40.14
N SER A 108 21.10 33.72 39.16
CA SER A 108 20.74 32.54 38.37
C SER A 108 20.78 31.25 39.20
N CYS A 109 19.87 30.33 38.89
CA CYS A 109 19.74 29.02 39.51
C CYS A 109 19.36 27.96 38.46
N ASN A 110 19.54 26.68 38.81
CA ASN A 110 19.20 25.52 37.96
C ASN A 110 19.84 25.53 36.56
N THR A 111 21.17 25.64 36.49
CA THR A 111 21.91 25.66 35.21
C THR A 111 21.88 24.34 34.43
N ARG A 112 21.37 23.24 35.01
CA ARG A 112 21.25 21.96 34.31
C ARG A 112 20.11 22.03 33.30
N PRO A 113 20.32 21.62 32.03
CA PRO A 113 19.25 21.57 31.03
C PRO A 113 18.05 20.73 31.50
N CYS A 114 16.86 21.07 31.00
CA CYS A 114 15.67 20.28 31.26
C CYS A 114 15.70 18.95 30.50
N PRO A 115 15.09 17.89 31.06
CA PRO A 115 14.81 16.66 30.32
C PRO A 115 14.03 16.95 29.03
N VAL A 116 14.47 16.35 27.93
CA VAL A 116 13.75 16.36 26.64
C VAL A 116 13.26 14.95 26.41
N ASN A 117 11.95 14.75 26.47
CA ASN A 117 11.35 13.46 26.17
C ASN A 117 11.38 13.22 24.66
N GLY A 118 11.64 11.97 24.26
CA GLY A 118 11.67 11.57 22.87
C GLY A 118 10.30 11.68 22.20
N GLY A 119 10.31 12.09 20.95
CA GLY A 119 9.16 12.06 20.07
C GLY A 119 9.43 11.22 18.82
N TRP A 120 8.39 10.54 18.36
CA TRP A 120 8.46 9.72 17.15
C TRP A 120 8.62 10.60 15.90
N SER A 121 9.49 10.17 14.98
CA SER A 121 9.48 10.64 13.60
C SER A 121 8.18 10.22 12.91
N TYR A 122 7.93 10.79 11.73
CA TYR A 122 6.93 10.24 10.82
C TYR A 122 7.29 8.79 10.43
N TRP A 123 6.26 8.02 10.07
CA TRP A 123 6.43 6.70 9.50
C TRP A 123 7.06 6.82 8.11
N THR A 124 7.97 5.89 7.81
CA THR A 124 8.67 5.80 6.53
C THR A 124 8.61 4.37 6.04
N GLU A 125 8.34 4.18 4.74
CA GLU A 125 8.37 2.85 4.14
C GLU A 125 9.81 2.34 4.10
N GLN A 126 10.07 1.23 4.79
CA GLN A 126 11.38 0.59 4.82
C GLN A 126 11.53 -0.42 3.69
N SER A 127 10.50 -1.22 3.44
CA SER A 127 10.54 -2.27 2.44
C SER A 127 9.14 -2.63 1.96
N ARG A 128 9.07 -3.04 0.69
CA ARG A 128 7.87 -3.56 0.05
C ARG A 128 8.21 -4.82 -0.73
N THR A 129 7.45 -5.88 -0.50
CA THR A 129 7.59 -7.10 -1.31
C THR A 129 6.96 -6.92 -2.68
N GLY A 130 7.34 -7.75 -3.64
CA GLY A 130 6.55 -7.90 -4.87
C GLY A 130 5.12 -8.36 -4.56
N CYS A 131 4.21 -8.12 -5.51
CA CYS A 131 2.84 -8.61 -5.42
C CYS A 131 2.81 -10.14 -5.60
N THR A 132 2.02 -10.85 -4.80
CA THR A 132 1.92 -12.32 -4.86
C THR A 132 1.31 -12.86 -6.15
N LYS A 133 0.51 -12.05 -6.84
CA LYS A 133 -0.08 -12.40 -8.14
C LYS A 133 0.16 -11.29 -9.15
N SER A 134 0.33 -11.65 -10.41
CA SER A 134 0.38 -10.70 -11.54
C SER A 134 -1.00 -10.23 -12.02
N CYS A 135 -2.09 -10.87 -11.55
CA CYS A 135 -3.49 -10.54 -11.84
C CYS A 135 -4.40 -11.24 -10.81
N GLY A 136 -5.71 -10.94 -10.81
CA GLY A 136 -6.69 -11.64 -9.97
C GLY A 136 -6.55 -11.34 -8.47
N THR A 137 -6.16 -10.11 -8.15
CA THR A 137 -5.96 -9.57 -6.79
C THR A 137 -4.96 -10.39 -5.97
N GLY A 138 -3.72 -9.92 -6.00
CA GLY A 138 -2.66 -10.36 -5.09
C GLY A 138 -2.57 -9.50 -3.83
N SER A 139 -1.54 -9.74 -3.06
CA SER A 139 -1.20 -8.96 -1.86
C SER A 139 0.30 -8.71 -1.85
N GLN A 140 0.71 -7.63 -1.19
CA GLN A 140 2.11 -7.30 -0.96
C GLN A 140 2.28 -6.87 0.49
N THR A 141 3.43 -7.14 1.08
CA THR A 141 3.74 -6.71 2.44
C THR A 141 4.55 -5.42 2.41
N VAL A 142 4.06 -4.41 3.10
CA VAL A 142 4.72 -3.11 3.27
C VAL A 142 5.15 -2.99 4.73
N THR A 143 6.44 -2.82 4.98
CA THR A 143 6.98 -2.57 6.32
C THR A 143 7.30 -1.09 6.46
N ASN A 144 6.67 -0.44 7.43
CA ASN A 144 6.94 0.95 7.79
C ASN A 144 7.72 1.01 9.10
N VAL A 145 8.64 1.98 9.20
CA VAL A 145 9.44 2.23 10.41
C VAL A 145 9.44 3.69 10.79
N ARG A 146 9.66 3.96 12.07
CA ARG A 146 9.84 5.29 12.64
C ARG A 146 10.92 5.27 13.72
N THR A 147 11.57 6.40 13.93
CA THR A 147 12.67 6.55 14.89
C THR A 147 12.32 7.56 15.97
N CYS A 148 12.86 7.38 17.18
CA CYS A 148 12.63 8.30 18.29
C CYS A 148 13.58 9.51 18.22
N THR A 149 13.39 10.34 17.20
CA THR A 149 14.33 11.42 16.85
C THR A 149 13.67 12.79 16.69
N ASN A 150 12.34 12.89 16.87
CA ASN A 150 11.59 14.13 16.68
C ASN A 150 10.78 14.53 17.92
N PRO A 151 11.42 15.05 18.99
CA PRO A 151 12.87 15.20 19.17
C PRO A 151 13.54 13.92 19.71
N ALA A 152 14.87 13.84 19.66
CA ALA A 152 15.59 12.77 20.33
C ALA A 152 15.58 12.97 21.86
N PRO A 153 15.43 11.90 22.67
CA PRO A 153 15.54 12.00 24.13
C PRO A 153 16.88 12.61 24.55
N ALA A 154 16.85 13.58 25.45
CA ALA A 154 18.05 14.20 25.99
C ALA A 154 17.89 14.56 27.47
N HIS A 155 19.02 14.78 28.15
CA HIS A 155 19.07 15.27 29.53
C HIS A 155 18.23 14.46 30.54
N GLY A 156 18.14 13.15 30.36
CA GLY A 156 17.36 12.25 31.22
C GLY A 156 15.87 12.20 30.91
N GLY A 157 15.44 12.71 29.76
CA GLY A 157 14.06 12.53 29.27
C GLY A 157 13.77 11.09 28.83
N THR A 158 12.49 10.75 28.77
CA THR A 158 12.05 9.38 28.46
C THR A 158 12.22 9.04 26.99
N SER A 159 12.47 7.77 26.69
CA SER A 159 12.41 7.25 25.31
C SER A 159 10.95 7.15 24.83
N CYS A 160 10.76 7.08 23.51
CA CYS A 160 9.44 6.92 22.92
C CYS A 160 8.83 5.57 23.30
N SER A 161 7.53 5.56 23.60
CA SER A 161 6.76 4.34 23.87
C SER A 161 5.98 3.90 22.62
N GLY A 162 5.79 2.59 22.48
CA GLY A 162 5.08 1.96 21.36
C GLY A 162 6.00 1.32 20.30
N GLN A 163 5.40 0.81 19.23
CA GLN A 163 6.13 0.10 18.18
C GLN A 163 6.91 1.06 17.28
N SER A 164 8.15 0.70 16.92
CA SER A 164 9.00 1.40 15.95
C SER A 164 8.85 0.87 14.53
N SER A 165 8.18 -0.27 14.36
CA SER A 165 7.94 -0.93 13.08
C SER A 165 6.50 -1.45 13.03
N MET A 166 5.89 -1.35 11.85
CA MET A 166 4.57 -1.91 11.55
C MET A 166 4.57 -2.54 10.16
N GLN A 167 3.76 -3.59 9.98
CA GLN A 167 3.57 -4.25 8.71
C GLN A 167 2.11 -4.16 8.28
N GLU A 168 1.91 -3.87 7.00
CA GLU A 168 0.61 -3.85 6.35
C GLU A 168 0.63 -4.78 5.15
N THR A 169 -0.53 -5.37 4.82
CA THR A 169 -0.68 -6.27 3.68
C THR A 169 -1.74 -5.73 2.71
N PRO A 170 -1.46 -4.61 2.02
CA PRO A 170 -2.39 -4.08 1.02
C PRO A 170 -2.54 -5.03 -0.18
N SER A 171 -3.71 -4.97 -0.82
CA SER A 171 -3.95 -5.64 -2.10
C SER A 171 -3.20 -4.96 -3.24
N CYS A 172 -2.87 -5.74 -4.27
CA CYS A 172 -2.19 -5.29 -5.48
C CYS A 172 -2.65 -6.12 -6.68
N ASN A 173 -2.42 -5.62 -7.90
CA ASN A 173 -2.73 -6.33 -9.14
C ASN A 173 -4.18 -6.83 -9.23
N SER A 174 -5.13 -5.92 -9.04
CA SER A 174 -6.57 -6.22 -9.06
C SER A 174 -7.16 -6.38 -10.46
N GLN A 175 -6.36 -6.17 -11.52
CA GLN A 175 -6.79 -6.49 -12.87
C GLN A 175 -7.16 -7.99 -12.99
N PRO A 176 -8.22 -8.33 -13.73
CA PRO A 176 -8.60 -9.71 -13.96
C PRO A 176 -7.49 -10.47 -14.71
N CYS A 177 -7.39 -11.77 -14.48
CA CYS A 177 -6.45 -12.61 -15.22
C CYS A 177 -6.97 -12.95 -16.62
N PRO A 178 -6.08 -13.14 -17.60
CA PRO A 178 -6.44 -13.71 -18.89
C PRO A 178 -7.21 -15.02 -18.71
N VAL A 179 -8.30 -15.18 -19.45
CA VAL A 179 -9.06 -16.42 -19.54
C VAL A 179 -8.93 -16.90 -20.97
N ASP A 180 -8.19 -17.99 -21.18
CA ASP A 180 -8.05 -18.60 -22.50
C ASP A 180 -9.35 -19.27 -22.95
N GLY A 181 -9.61 -19.23 -24.25
CA GLY A 181 -10.76 -19.84 -24.87
C GLY A 181 -10.76 -21.35 -24.76
N GLY A 182 -11.92 -21.93 -24.46
CA GLY A 182 -12.16 -23.36 -24.56
C GLY A 182 -13.30 -23.66 -25.53
N TRP A 183 -13.12 -24.75 -26.28
CA TRP A 183 -14.15 -25.27 -27.16
C TRP A 183 -15.32 -25.83 -26.33
N THR A 184 -16.55 -25.61 -26.81
CA THR A 184 -17.68 -26.45 -26.41
C THR A 184 -17.46 -27.87 -26.89
N ASP A 185 -18.25 -28.80 -26.36
CA ASP A 185 -18.40 -30.10 -27.01
C ASP A 185 -18.91 -29.88 -28.45
N TRP A 186 -18.56 -30.82 -29.32
CA TRP A 186 -19.06 -30.84 -30.67
C TRP A 186 -20.57 -31.05 -30.66
N GLU A 187 -21.27 -30.33 -31.55
CA GLU A 187 -22.65 -30.64 -31.87
C GLU A 187 -22.75 -32.01 -32.56
N ASP A 188 -23.97 -32.56 -32.58
CA ASP A 188 -24.25 -33.81 -33.28
C ASP A 188 -24.02 -33.66 -34.79
N TRP A 189 -23.69 -34.76 -35.45
CA TRP A 189 -23.48 -34.76 -36.91
C TRP A 189 -24.77 -34.51 -37.67
N GLU A 190 -24.84 -33.39 -38.39
CA GLU A 190 -25.95 -33.07 -39.29
C GLU A 190 -25.64 -33.53 -40.72
N SER A 191 -26.66 -34.03 -41.44
CA SER A 191 -26.48 -34.45 -42.85
C SER A 191 -26.68 -33.27 -43.78
N THR A 192 -25.64 -32.89 -44.52
CA THR A 192 -25.69 -31.76 -45.48
C THR A 192 -26.08 -32.20 -46.89
N SER A 193 -26.05 -33.51 -47.17
CA SER A 193 -26.53 -34.09 -48.42
C SER A 193 -27.48 -35.26 -48.17
N LYS A 194 -28.32 -35.53 -49.17
CA LYS A 194 -29.01 -36.83 -49.26
C LYS A 194 -27.99 -37.92 -49.62
N CYS A 195 -28.35 -39.17 -49.35
CA CYS A 195 -27.54 -40.32 -49.80
C CYS A 195 -27.50 -40.35 -51.34
N THR A 196 -26.34 -40.64 -51.92
CA THR A 196 -26.16 -40.68 -53.38
C THR A 196 -26.99 -41.76 -54.07
N VAL A 197 -27.26 -42.87 -53.37
CA VAL A 197 -28.08 -43.99 -53.84
C VAL A 197 -29.08 -44.40 -52.76
N MET A 198 -30.12 -45.13 -53.17
CA MET A 198 -31.17 -45.59 -52.26
C MET A 198 -30.86 -46.95 -51.60
N CYS A 199 -29.95 -47.73 -52.19
CA CYS A 199 -29.46 -49.02 -51.71
C CYS A 199 -28.11 -49.31 -52.39
N GLY A 200 -27.38 -50.31 -51.91
CA GLY A 200 -26.12 -50.73 -52.54
C GLY A 200 -24.92 -49.86 -52.19
N SER A 201 -24.92 -49.25 -51.00
CA SER A 201 -23.82 -48.45 -50.41
C SER A 201 -23.56 -47.13 -51.13
N GLY A 202 -24.31 -46.11 -50.74
CA GLY A 202 -24.08 -44.71 -51.13
C GLY A 202 -23.21 -43.95 -50.15
N GLU A 203 -22.98 -42.69 -50.48
CA GLU A 203 -22.27 -41.74 -49.64
C GLU A 203 -23.19 -40.56 -49.29
N LYS A 204 -23.02 -40.02 -48.09
CA LYS A 204 -23.59 -38.73 -47.70
C LYS A 204 -22.57 -37.91 -46.91
N ASN A 205 -22.66 -36.59 -47.06
CA ASN A 205 -21.83 -35.67 -46.32
C ASN A 205 -22.52 -35.27 -45.02
N GLN A 206 -21.72 -35.18 -43.97
CA GLN A 206 -22.12 -34.66 -42.68
C GLN A 206 -21.17 -33.56 -42.22
N THR A 207 -21.74 -32.62 -41.48
CA THR A 207 -21.03 -31.51 -40.86
C THR A 207 -21.40 -31.47 -39.38
N ARG A 208 -20.47 -31.02 -38.55
CA ARG A 208 -20.72 -30.65 -37.17
C ARG A 208 -19.91 -29.43 -36.81
N ASP A 209 -20.41 -28.66 -35.86
CA ASP A 209 -19.80 -27.42 -35.43
C ASP A 209 -19.56 -27.40 -33.91
N ARG A 210 -18.70 -26.50 -33.47
CA ARG A 210 -18.44 -26.19 -32.06
C ARG A 210 -18.11 -24.72 -31.91
N SER A 211 -18.28 -24.18 -30.72
CA SER A 211 -18.01 -22.75 -30.46
C SER A 211 -16.93 -22.55 -29.40
N CYS A 212 -16.15 -21.47 -29.51
CA CYS A 212 -15.10 -21.11 -28.55
C CYS A 212 -15.69 -20.33 -27.36
N THR A 213 -16.60 -20.94 -26.62
CA THR A 213 -17.37 -20.27 -25.57
C THR A 213 -17.30 -20.96 -24.21
N ASN A 214 -16.54 -22.05 -24.08
CA ASN A 214 -16.44 -22.85 -22.86
C ASN A 214 -15.00 -22.98 -22.33
N PRO A 215 -14.40 -21.91 -21.76
CA PRO A 215 -14.97 -20.56 -21.60
C PRO A 215 -14.67 -19.66 -22.81
N GLU A 216 -15.39 -18.54 -22.94
CA GLU A 216 -15.05 -17.51 -23.92
C GLU A 216 -13.73 -16.80 -23.54
N PRO A 217 -12.81 -16.56 -24.50
CA PRO A 217 -11.58 -15.80 -24.27
C PRO A 217 -11.89 -14.42 -23.67
N ARG A 218 -11.28 -14.09 -22.53
CA ARG A 218 -11.46 -12.78 -21.87
C ARG A 218 -10.14 -12.22 -21.36
N TYR A 219 -10.12 -10.90 -21.17
CA TYR A 219 -9.00 -10.18 -20.55
C TYR A 219 -7.63 -10.42 -21.21
N GLY A 220 -7.61 -10.60 -22.54
CA GLY A 220 -6.39 -10.88 -23.30
C GLY A 220 -5.97 -12.35 -23.30
N GLY A 221 -6.86 -13.26 -22.90
CA GLY A 221 -6.66 -14.70 -23.08
C GLY A 221 -6.67 -15.11 -24.55
N SER A 222 -6.06 -16.25 -24.82
CA SER A 222 -5.84 -16.79 -26.15
C SER A 222 -7.15 -17.29 -26.77
N ALA A 223 -7.29 -17.15 -28.09
CA ALA A 223 -8.39 -17.78 -28.83
C ALA A 223 -8.22 -19.31 -28.85
N CYS A 224 -9.32 -20.04 -29.08
CA CYS A 224 -9.26 -21.48 -29.23
C CYS A 224 -8.41 -21.88 -30.45
N VAL A 225 -7.62 -22.94 -30.28
CA VAL A 225 -6.79 -23.50 -31.37
C VAL A 225 -7.53 -24.66 -32.03
N GLY A 226 -7.61 -24.65 -33.36
CA GLY A 226 -8.27 -25.66 -34.18
C GLY A 226 -9.46 -25.11 -34.98
N GLU A 227 -10.10 -25.97 -35.77
CA GLU A 227 -11.23 -25.60 -36.61
C GLU A 227 -12.55 -25.58 -35.82
N GLU A 228 -13.45 -24.66 -36.16
CA GLU A 228 -14.80 -24.55 -35.60
C GLU A 228 -15.80 -25.53 -36.24
N SER A 229 -15.50 -26.01 -37.45
CA SER A 229 -16.35 -26.88 -38.24
C SER A 229 -15.57 -28.10 -38.72
N GLU A 230 -16.22 -29.26 -38.70
CA GLU A 230 -15.66 -30.51 -39.21
C GLU A 230 -16.62 -31.15 -40.20
N ASN A 231 -16.07 -31.63 -41.32
CA ASN A 231 -16.82 -32.30 -42.37
C ASN A 231 -16.35 -33.75 -42.52
N ARG A 232 -17.29 -34.66 -42.75
CA ARG A 232 -16.99 -36.05 -43.11
C ARG A 232 -17.94 -36.58 -44.17
N THR A 233 -17.49 -37.57 -44.92
CA THR A 233 -18.33 -38.38 -45.79
C THR A 233 -18.51 -39.74 -45.12
N ILE A 234 -19.75 -40.21 -45.01
CA ILE A 234 -20.06 -41.53 -44.47
C ILE A 234 -20.88 -42.34 -45.46
N GLU A 235 -20.76 -43.66 -45.36
CA GLU A 235 -21.60 -44.59 -46.10
C GLU A 235 -23.05 -44.53 -45.59
N CYS A 236 -23.99 -44.71 -46.50
CA CYS A 236 -25.41 -44.77 -46.24
C CYS A 236 -26.06 -45.81 -47.15
N ASN A 237 -27.21 -46.35 -46.73
CA ASN A 237 -27.99 -47.31 -47.51
C ASN A 237 -27.14 -48.52 -47.98
N THR A 238 -26.42 -49.16 -47.05
CA THR A 238 -25.53 -50.30 -47.32
C THR A 238 -26.27 -51.62 -47.58
N ASP A 239 -27.60 -51.61 -47.48
CA ASP A 239 -28.43 -52.77 -47.78
C ASP A 239 -28.38 -53.11 -49.27
N ASP A 240 -28.32 -54.40 -49.60
CA ASP A 240 -28.27 -54.89 -50.97
C ASP A 240 -29.54 -54.49 -51.73
N CYS A 241 -29.36 -53.97 -52.96
CA CYS A 241 -30.45 -53.63 -53.88
C CYS A 241 -31.08 -54.92 -54.44
N GLY A 242 -31.71 -55.72 -53.60
CA GLY A 242 -32.08 -57.07 -54.01
C GLY A 242 -33.11 -57.82 -53.16
N VAL A 243 -33.55 -57.32 -51.99
CA VAL A 243 -34.45 -58.14 -51.15
C VAL A 243 -35.61 -57.41 -50.46
N THR A 244 -35.70 -56.08 -50.47
CA THR A 244 -36.87 -55.40 -49.89
C THR A 244 -37.40 -54.25 -50.74
N ASP A 245 -38.55 -54.51 -51.35
CA ASP A 245 -39.51 -53.55 -51.90
C ASP A 245 -39.97 -52.53 -50.84
N LEU A 246 -39.14 -51.57 -50.41
CA LEU A 246 -39.52 -50.51 -49.47
C LEU A 246 -39.10 -49.11 -50.00
N CYS A 247 -40.09 -48.30 -50.39
CA CYS A 247 -39.93 -46.88 -50.70
C CYS A 247 -39.59 -46.07 -49.43
N PRO A 248 -38.74 -45.03 -49.52
CA PRO A 248 -38.47 -44.13 -48.39
C PRO A 248 -39.75 -43.42 -47.93
N GLU A 249 -39.89 -43.17 -46.63
CA GLU A 249 -41.00 -42.36 -46.11
C GLU A 249 -40.91 -40.92 -46.65
N GLY A 250 -41.91 -40.47 -47.41
CA GLY A 250 -42.19 -39.03 -47.56
C GLY A 250 -42.58 -38.46 -48.92
N GLU A 251 -42.44 -39.14 -50.08
CA GLU A 251 -42.94 -38.60 -51.37
C GLU A 251 -42.95 -39.63 -52.53
N ASP A 252 -43.65 -39.33 -53.62
CA ASP A 252 -43.65 -40.12 -54.87
C ASP A 252 -42.26 -40.10 -55.52
N THR A 253 -41.37 -41.00 -55.10
CA THR A 253 -39.98 -41.02 -55.58
C THR A 253 -39.82 -41.90 -56.83
N TYR A 254 -39.21 -41.32 -57.86
CA TYR A 254 -38.65 -42.04 -59.00
C TYR A 254 -37.13 -42.21 -58.81
N ILE A 255 -36.60 -43.42 -58.94
CA ILE A 255 -35.20 -43.73 -58.62
C ILE A 255 -34.53 -44.33 -59.86
N ALA A 256 -33.34 -43.85 -60.22
CA ALA A 256 -32.58 -44.44 -61.33
C ALA A 256 -32.06 -45.84 -60.94
N ASP A 257 -32.19 -46.80 -61.85
CA ASP A 257 -31.53 -48.10 -61.70
C ASP A 257 -30.06 -48.00 -62.15
N SER A 258 -29.22 -48.93 -61.68
CA SER A 258 -27.85 -49.10 -62.16
C SER A 258 -27.78 -49.27 -63.69
N ASN A 259 -28.82 -49.82 -64.31
CA ASN A 259 -29.01 -49.78 -65.74
C ASN A 259 -29.76 -48.51 -66.16
N PRO A 260 -29.16 -47.63 -66.99
CA PRO A 260 -29.77 -46.34 -67.35
C PRO A 260 -31.06 -46.46 -68.17
N ARG A 261 -31.42 -47.66 -68.64
CA ARG A 261 -32.72 -47.93 -69.28
C ARG A 261 -33.82 -48.27 -68.29
N TYR A 262 -33.52 -48.43 -67.01
CA TYR A 262 -34.49 -48.83 -66.01
C TYR A 262 -34.57 -47.77 -64.90
N PHE A 263 -35.73 -47.70 -64.27
CA PHE A 263 -35.99 -46.83 -63.12
C PHE A 263 -37.05 -47.47 -62.23
N TYR A 264 -37.02 -47.19 -60.94
CA TYR A 264 -38.04 -47.62 -60.00
C TYR A 264 -39.06 -46.50 -59.79
N GLN A 265 -40.34 -46.85 -59.81
CA GLN A 265 -41.45 -45.94 -59.51
C GLN A 265 -42.17 -46.41 -58.25
N CYS A 266 -42.20 -45.56 -57.23
CA CYS A 266 -43.07 -45.73 -56.06
C CYS A 266 -44.50 -45.26 -56.41
N GLN A 267 -45.53 -45.99 -55.98
CA GLN A 267 -46.93 -45.57 -56.09
C GLN A 267 -47.49 -45.20 -54.70
N GLN A 268 -48.48 -44.32 -54.61
CA GLN A 268 -49.31 -44.18 -53.40
C GLN A 268 -50.25 -45.39 -53.30
N GLY A 269 -50.32 -46.02 -52.12
CA GLY A 269 -51.36 -47.00 -51.83
C GLY A 269 -52.73 -46.33 -51.78
N GLN A 270 -53.79 -47.08 -52.07
CA GLN A 270 -55.15 -46.62 -51.75
C GLN A 270 -55.25 -46.44 -50.23
N GLU A 271 -55.82 -45.30 -49.80
CA GLU A 271 -55.91 -44.82 -48.39
C GLU A 271 -54.69 -44.07 -47.84
N GLY A 272 -54.00 -43.27 -48.66
CA GLY A 272 -53.10 -42.22 -48.14
C GLY A 272 -51.83 -42.73 -47.44
N VAL A 273 -51.51 -44.02 -47.58
CA VAL A 273 -50.25 -44.62 -47.17
C VAL A 273 -49.36 -44.71 -48.41
N VAL A 274 -48.19 -44.08 -48.38
CA VAL A 274 -47.15 -44.21 -49.43
C VAL A 274 -46.88 -45.71 -49.61
N SER A 275 -47.05 -46.26 -50.83
CA SER A 275 -46.86 -47.70 -50.99
C SER A 275 -45.39 -48.02 -50.75
N THR A 276 -45.15 -49.09 -50.00
CA THR A 276 -43.81 -49.59 -49.78
C THR A 276 -43.20 -50.16 -51.05
N LYS A 277 -44.00 -50.51 -52.07
CA LYS A 277 -43.51 -51.29 -53.20
C LYS A 277 -43.06 -50.41 -54.37
N ALA A 278 -41.77 -50.49 -54.69
CA ALA A 278 -41.19 -49.88 -55.88
C ALA A 278 -41.35 -50.80 -57.09
N PHE A 279 -41.87 -50.28 -58.20
CA PHE A 279 -42.02 -51.04 -59.45
C PHE A 279 -40.90 -50.70 -60.41
N LEU A 280 -40.14 -51.71 -60.84
CA LEU A 280 -39.16 -51.56 -61.92
C LEU A 280 -39.89 -51.24 -63.23
N LYS A 281 -39.54 -50.09 -63.82
CA LYS A 281 -40.00 -49.61 -65.10
C LYS A 281 -38.82 -49.53 -66.07
N LYS A 282 -39.11 -49.72 -67.35
CA LYS A 282 -38.11 -49.65 -68.43
C LYS A 282 -38.45 -48.49 -69.35
N CYS A 283 -37.46 -47.66 -69.64
CA CYS A 283 -37.58 -46.61 -70.64
C CYS A 283 -37.76 -47.20 -72.05
N PRO A 284 -38.53 -46.53 -72.93
CA PRO A 284 -38.66 -46.88 -74.34
C PRO A 284 -37.30 -47.06 -75.03
N GLU A 285 -37.27 -47.75 -76.16
CA GLU A 285 -36.03 -47.98 -76.91
C GLU A 285 -35.32 -46.66 -77.23
N GLU A 286 -33.98 -46.70 -77.13
CA GLU A 286 -33.06 -45.57 -77.32
C GLU A 286 -33.16 -44.41 -76.29
N LYS A 287 -34.00 -44.55 -75.26
CA LYS A 287 -34.10 -43.59 -74.16
C LYS A 287 -33.45 -44.09 -72.86
N VAL A 288 -32.93 -43.15 -72.07
CA VAL A 288 -32.37 -43.36 -70.75
C VAL A 288 -33.11 -42.53 -69.70
N TRP A 289 -33.18 -43.00 -68.47
CA TRP A 289 -33.82 -42.30 -67.37
C TRP A 289 -32.98 -41.09 -66.91
N SER A 290 -33.60 -39.91 -66.80
CA SER A 290 -32.98 -38.72 -66.19
C SER A 290 -33.54 -38.49 -64.79
N GLN A 291 -32.67 -38.55 -63.78
CA GLN A 291 -33.02 -38.25 -62.39
C GLN A 291 -33.37 -36.78 -62.18
N THR A 292 -32.77 -35.86 -62.94
CA THR A 292 -33.03 -34.41 -62.82
C THR A 292 -34.40 -34.01 -63.36
N ASN A 293 -34.82 -34.62 -64.47
CA ASN A 293 -36.09 -34.30 -65.14
C ASN A 293 -37.20 -35.31 -64.83
N THR A 294 -36.92 -36.31 -63.97
CA THR A 294 -37.82 -37.42 -63.61
C THR A 294 -38.54 -38.03 -64.82
N THR A 295 -37.85 -38.19 -65.95
CA THR A 295 -38.42 -38.64 -67.24
C THR A 295 -37.40 -39.42 -68.09
N CYS A 296 -37.90 -40.27 -68.99
CA CYS A 296 -37.06 -40.94 -70.01
C CYS A 296 -36.69 -39.96 -71.13
N VAL A 297 -35.42 -39.59 -71.20
CA VAL A 297 -34.85 -38.68 -72.20
C VAL A 297 -34.10 -39.45 -73.29
N GLN A 298 -33.89 -38.84 -74.46
CA GLN A 298 -33.08 -39.46 -75.51
C GLN A 298 -31.65 -39.69 -75.01
N LYS A 299 -31.07 -40.84 -75.34
CA LYS A 299 -29.64 -41.08 -75.06
C LYS A 299 -28.84 -39.96 -75.71
N PRO A 300 -28.00 -39.21 -74.98
CA PRO A 300 -27.20 -38.17 -75.60
C PRO A 300 -26.34 -38.84 -76.68
N SER A 301 -26.64 -38.50 -77.93
CA SER A 301 -25.83 -38.88 -79.08
C SER A 301 -24.44 -38.34 -78.83
N GLY A 302 -23.46 -39.22 -78.69
CA GLY A 302 -22.07 -38.78 -78.77
C GLY A 302 -21.84 -38.27 -80.18
N ASP A 303 -21.91 -36.96 -80.40
CA ASP A 303 -21.08 -36.32 -81.41
C ASP A 303 -20.84 -34.82 -81.13
N THR A 304 -19.55 -34.51 -81.14
CA THR A 304 -18.87 -33.28 -81.53
C THR A 304 -19.62 -31.94 -81.41
N THR A 305 -19.37 -31.23 -80.32
CA THR A 305 -19.21 -29.77 -80.38
C THR A 305 -17.75 -29.44 -80.03
N PRO A 306 -17.01 -28.70 -80.87
CA PRO A 306 -15.70 -28.19 -80.48
C PRO A 306 -15.89 -27.26 -79.26
N PRO A 307 -14.91 -27.17 -78.34
CA PRO A 307 -14.98 -26.23 -77.24
C PRO A 307 -15.10 -24.80 -77.78
N SER A 308 -16.14 -24.09 -77.36
CA SER A 308 -16.31 -22.66 -77.62
C SER A 308 -15.08 -21.89 -77.08
N PRO A 309 -14.57 -20.89 -77.81
CA PRO A 309 -13.46 -20.08 -77.32
C PRO A 309 -13.84 -19.31 -76.04
N PRO A 310 -12.89 -19.04 -75.15
CA PRO A 310 -13.15 -18.36 -73.88
C PRO A 310 -13.67 -16.93 -74.10
N ASN A 311 -14.75 -16.59 -73.40
CA ASN A 311 -15.32 -15.25 -73.36
C ASN A 311 -14.38 -14.29 -72.59
N PRO A 312 -13.88 -13.20 -73.20
CA PRO A 312 -12.96 -12.26 -72.55
C PRO A 312 -13.57 -11.36 -71.44
N ASN A 313 -14.88 -11.45 -71.16
CA ASN A 313 -15.59 -10.46 -70.35
C ASN A 313 -16.30 -11.00 -69.10
N LEU A 314 -15.75 -12.02 -68.43
CA LEU A 314 -16.17 -12.36 -67.06
C LEU A 314 -14.99 -12.16 -66.08
N PRO A 315 -15.21 -11.45 -64.95
CA PRO A 315 -14.14 -11.07 -64.04
C PRO A 315 -13.54 -12.30 -63.35
N GLN A 316 -12.21 -12.38 -63.35
CA GLN A 316 -11.47 -13.46 -62.71
C GLN A 316 -11.69 -13.44 -61.18
N PRO A 317 -11.76 -14.61 -60.52
CA PRO A 317 -11.59 -14.69 -59.07
C PRO A 317 -10.19 -14.19 -58.72
N ALA A 318 -10.11 -13.26 -57.77
CA ALA A 318 -8.86 -12.68 -57.31
C ALA A 318 -7.89 -13.80 -56.86
N GLN A 319 -6.77 -13.93 -57.57
CA GLN A 319 -5.64 -14.71 -57.09
C GLN A 319 -5.10 -14.04 -55.84
N ARG A 320 -5.19 -14.72 -54.70
CA ARG A 320 -4.59 -14.30 -53.44
C ARG A 320 -3.07 -14.35 -53.62
N ALA A 321 -2.42 -13.21 -53.43
CA ALA A 321 -0.97 -13.06 -53.48
C ALA A 321 -0.29 -14.03 -52.48
N PRO A 322 0.88 -14.61 -52.83
CA PRO A 322 1.69 -15.31 -51.84
C PRO A 322 2.15 -14.32 -50.77
N ALA A 323 1.93 -14.69 -49.50
CA ALA A 323 2.39 -13.94 -48.35
C ALA A 323 3.92 -13.77 -48.43
N ALA A 324 4.38 -12.53 -48.29
CA ALA A 324 5.78 -12.19 -48.17
C ALA A 324 6.36 -12.88 -46.92
N LEU A 325 7.41 -13.69 -47.13
CA LEU A 325 8.26 -14.19 -46.05
C LEU A 325 8.99 -12.99 -45.42
N THR A 326 8.66 -12.68 -44.17
CA THR A 326 9.50 -11.84 -43.32
C THR A 326 10.65 -12.68 -42.76
N PRO A 327 11.88 -12.13 -42.66
CA PRO A 327 13.04 -12.87 -42.17
C PRO A 327 12.95 -13.09 -40.65
N MET A 328 13.17 -14.33 -40.23
CA MET A 328 13.37 -14.70 -38.82
C MET A 328 14.63 -14.01 -38.27
N THR A 329 14.44 -13.16 -37.27
CA THR A 329 15.51 -12.68 -36.39
C THR A 329 15.99 -13.82 -35.50
N ALA A 330 17.29 -14.07 -35.54
CA ALA A 330 17.99 -15.01 -34.68
C ALA A 330 17.91 -14.57 -33.21
N HIS A 331 17.35 -15.41 -32.35
CA HIS A 331 17.53 -15.31 -30.91
C HIS A 331 18.66 -16.25 -30.47
N THR A 332 19.71 -15.63 -29.97
CA THR A 332 20.83 -16.20 -29.22
C THR A 332 20.37 -17.12 -28.09
N THR A 333 20.84 -18.36 -28.11
CA THR A 333 20.78 -19.31 -27.01
C THR A 333 21.74 -18.89 -25.90
N TYR A 334 21.19 -18.63 -24.70
CA TYR A 334 21.97 -18.63 -23.46
C TYR A 334 21.95 -20.04 -22.87
N ASN A 335 23.14 -20.65 -22.79
CA ASN A 335 23.37 -21.88 -22.04
C ASN A 335 23.22 -21.59 -20.54
N VAL A 336 22.41 -22.37 -19.84
CA VAL A 336 22.44 -22.48 -18.38
C VAL A 336 23.05 -23.84 -18.06
N SER A 337 24.30 -23.80 -17.60
CA SER A 337 25.00 -24.91 -16.96
C SER A 337 24.36 -25.18 -15.60
N MET A 338 24.05 -26.44 -15.31
CA MET A 338 23.68 -26.91 -13.98
C MET A 338 24.94 -27.10 -13.14
N GLU A 339 25.03 -26.40 -12.01
CA GLU A 339 25.63 -26.84 -10.74
C GLU A 339 24.73 -26.37 -9.59
#